data_AF-U6DQA9-F1
#
_entry.id   AF-U6DQA9-F1
#
_cell.length_a   1.000
_cell.length_b   1.000
_cell.length_c   1.000
_cell.angle_alpha   90.00
_cell.angle_beta   90.00
_cell.angle_gamma   90.00
#
_symmetry.space_group_name_H-M   'P 1'
#
loop_
_entity.id
_entity.type
_entity.pdbx_description
1 polymer ?
#
loop_
_entity_poly.entity_id
_entity_poly.type
_entity_poly.pdbx_seq_one_letter_code
_entity_poly.pdbx_strand_id
1 'polypeptide(L)'
;DVFTDIDIFRDLQEISRKQGVAVYILLDQALLSQFLDMCMDLKVHPEQEKLMTVRTITGNTYYARSGTKIVGQVHEKFTLIDGIRVATGSYSFTWTDGKLNSSNLVILSGQVVEHFDLEFRILYAQSKPISSKLLSNFRISGKFDHLIDPKPLPKELTLGSLLRLRLARL
;
A
#
# COMPACT_ATOMS: atom_id res chain seq x y z
N ASP A 1 4.54 -1.84 -5.51
CA ASP A 1 3.36 -1.58 -6.35
C ASP A 1 2.73 -0.21 -6.07
N VAL A 2 1.81 0.26 -6.92
CA VAL A 2 1.04 1.51 -6.75
C VAL A 2 -0.07 1.30 -5.71
N PHE A 3 -0.13 2.19 -4.73
CA PHE A 3 -1.19 2.24 -3.73
C PHE A 3 -1.76 3.67 -3.65
N THR A 4 -2.91 3.88 -4.29
CA THR A 4 -3.62 5.17 -4.36
C THR A 4 -5.14 5.02 -4.17
N ASP A 5 -5.63 3.81 -3.85
CA ASP A 5 -7.03 3.58 -3.52
C ASP A 5 -7.36 4.04 -2.09
N ILE A 6 -8.12 5.14 -2.01
CA ILE A 6 -8.55 5.79 -0.77
C ILE A 6 -9.43 4.87 0.09
N ASP A 7 -10.29 4.08 -0.55
CA ASP A 7 -11.24 3.22 0.17
C ASP A 7 -10.50 2.08 0.87
N ILE A 8 -9.54 1.46 0.19
CA ILE A 8 -8.68 0.41 0.76
C ILE A 8 -7.82 0.99 1.90
N PHE A 9 -7.22 2.16 1.72
CA PHE A 9 -6.40 2.78 2.76
C PHE A 9 -7.20 3.08 4.03
N ARG A 10 -8.43 3.59 3.87
CA ARG A 10 -9.33 3.86 5.02
C ARG A 10 -9.73 2.59 5.77
N ASP A 11 -9.91 1.46 5.08
CA ASP A 11 -10.17 0.19 5.76
C ASP A 11 -9.01 -0.24 6.63
N LEU A 12 -7.79 -0.14 6.10
CA LEU A 12 -6.59 -0.48 6.86
C LEU A 12 -6.44 0.43 8.09
N GLN A 13 -6.73 1.73 7.95
CA GLN A 13 -6.75 2.64 9.10
C GLN A 13 -7.84 2.28 10.10
N GLU A 14 -9.05 1.95 9.65
CA GLU A 14 -10.16 1.59 10.52
C GLU A 14 -9.86 0.33 11.32
N ILE A 15 -9.43 -0.73 10.64
CA ILE A 15 -9.05 -2.01 11.26
C ILE A 15 -7.88 -1.80 12.23
N SER A 16 -6.87 -1.01 11.85
CA SER A 16 -5.75 -0.72 12.73
C SER A 16 -6.15 0.04 14.00
N ARG A 17 -6.97 1.10 13.86
CA ARG A 17 -7.37 1.97 14.97
C ARG A 17 -8.45 1.37 15.88
N LYS A 18 -9.42 0.65 15.30
CA LYS A 18 -10.58 0.11 16.04
C LYS A 18 -10.37 -1.31 16.52
N GLN A 19 -9.69 -2.14 15.73
CA GLN A 19 -9.51 -3.56 16.02
C GLN A 19 -8.11 -3.89 16.55
N GLY A 20 -7.19 -2.92 16.56
CA GLY A 20 -5.85 -3.10 17.11
C GLY A 20 -4.93 -3.96 16.24
N VAL A 21 -5.26 -4.12 14.96
CA VAL A 21 -4.47 -4.92 14.01
C VAL A 21 -3.24 -4.12 13.56
N ALA A 22 -2.08 -4.75 13.62
CA ALA A 22 -0.84 -4.18 13.10
C ALA A 22 -0.82 -4.29 11.57
N VAL A 23 -0.63 -3.16 10.88
CA VAL A 23 -0.59 -3.08 9.42
C VAL A 23 0.83 -2.70 8.99
N TYR A 24 1.42 -3.50 8.11
CA TYR A 24 2.74 -3.24 7.53
C TYR A 24 2.61 -3.06 6.02
N ILE A 25 3.06 -1.92 5.51
CA ILE A 25 2.97 -1.57 4.09
C ILE A 25 4.39 -1.42 3.56
N LEU A 26 4.76 -2.29 2.61
CA LEU A 26 6.02 -2.20 1.88
C LEU A 26 5.74 -1.70 0.47
N LEU A 27 6.30 -0.54 0.11
CA LEU A 27 6.09 0.08 -1.20
C LEU A 27 7.42 0.16 -1.96
N ASP A 28 7.35 0.11 -3.30
CA ASP A 28 8.49 0.49 -4.12
C ASP A 28 8.81 1.97 -3.89
N GLN A 29 10.07 2.29 -3.61
CA GLN A 29 10.53 3.66 -3.43
C GLN A 29 10.15 4.58 -4.60
N ALA A 30 10.12 4.07 -5.83
CA ALA A 30 9.73 4.83 -7.02
C ALA A 30 8.25 5.25 -7.03
N LEU A 31 7.40 4.56 -6.27
CA LEU A 31 5.95 4.76 -6.24
C LEU A 31 5.46 5.42 -4.95
N LEU A 32 6.36 5.64 -3.98
CA LEU A 32 6.04 6.24 -2.69
C LEU A 32 5.37 7.61 -2.80
N SER A 33 5.79 8.45 -3.75
CA SER A 33 5.24 9.81 -3.87
C SER A 33 3.74 9.81 -4.11
N GLN A 34 3.24 8.90 -4.96
CA GLN A 34 1.82 8.80 -5.28
C GLN A 34 0.99 8.40 -4.05
N PHE A 35 1.53 7.48 -3.22
CA PHE A 35 0.91 7.11 -1.96
C PHE A 35 0.88 8.27 -0.96
N LEU A 36 1.99 9.02 -0.86
CA LEU A 36 2.07 10.18 0.04
C LEU A 36 1.13 11.30 -0.39
N ASP A 37 0.99 11.55 -1.70
CA ASP A 37 0.03 12.53 -2.23
C ASP A 37 -1.40 12.17 -1.80
N MET A 38 -1.80 10.89 -1.95
CA MET A 38 -3.10 10.41 -1.45
C MET A 38 -3.25 10.61 0.07
N CYS A 39 -2.24 10.30 0.88
CA CYS A 39 -2.31 10.50 2.32
C CYS A 39 -2.45 11.99 2.70
N MET A 40 -1.77 12.87 1.99
CA MET A 40 -1.85 14.32 2.19
C MET A 40 -3.24 14.87 1.85
N ASP A 41 -3.85 14.42 0.75
CA ASP A 41 -5.22 14.78 0.38
C ASP A 41 -6.23 14.35 1.44
N LEU A 42 -5.97 13.21 2.10
CA LEU A 42 -6.75 12.71 3.23
C LEU A 42 -6.43 13.40 4.56
N LYS A 43 -5.44 14.30 4.60
CA LYS A 43 -4.91 14.93 5.83
C LYS A 43 -4.46 13.88 6.86
N VAL A 44 -3.89 12.79 6.39
CA VAL A 44 -3.35 11.69 7.20
C VAL A 44 -1.83 11.70 7.13
N HIS A 45 -1.19 11.47 8.27
CA HIS A 45 0.23 11.28 8.40
C HIS A 45 0.53 9.82 8.75
N PRO A 46 0.97 8.98 7.80
CA PRO A 46 1.26 7.56 8.05
C PRO A 46 2.25 7.35 9.20
N GLU A 47 3.18 8.28 9.40
CA GLU A 47 4.16 8.25 10.50
C GLU A 47 3.57 8.45 11.90
N GLN A 48 2.33 8.95 12.00
CA GLN A 48 1.64 9.19 13.27
C GLN A 48 0.73 8.00 13.67
N GLU A 49 0.50 7.06 12.76
CA GLU A 49 -0.31 5.87 13.03
C GLU A 49 0.48 4.85 13.86
N LYS A 50 0.05 4.60 15.10
CA LYS A 50 0.81 3.74 16.03
C LYS A 50 0.92 2.28 15.60
N LEU A 51 -0.11 1.77 14.93
CA LEU A 51 -0.23 0.38 14.51
C LEU A 51 -0.14 0.22 12.99
N MET A 52 0.29 1.26 12.27
CA MET A 52 0.53 1.19 10.84
C MET A 52 1.94 1.66 10.52
N THR A 53 2.72 0.81 9.85
CA THR A 53 4.11 1.13 9.48
C THR A 53 4.27 1.06 7.97
N VAL A 54 4.68 2.17 7.36
CA VAL A 54 4.98 2.24 5.93
C VAL A 54 6.49 2.29 5.73
N ARG A 55 7.01 1.43 4.85
CA ARG A 55 8.43 1.32 4.51
C ARG A 55 8.61 1.19 3.01
N THR A 56 9.80 1.50 2.55
CA THR A 56 10.17 1.49 1.13
C THR A 56 11.19 0.41 0.84
N ILE A 57 11.00 -0.28 -0.29
CA ILE A 57 11.91 -1.26 -0.86
C ILE A 57 12.34 -0.81 -2.25
N THR A 58 13.46 -1.35 -2.72
CA THR A 58 13.98 -1.12 -4.07
C THR A 58 14.38 -2.47 -4.65
N GLY A 59 14.25 -2.63 -5.96
CA GLY A 59 14.77 -3.81 -6.63
C GLY A 59 16.30 -3.86 -6.63
N ASN A 60 16.83 -4.86 -7.31
CA ASN A 60 18.28 -5.10 -7.35
C ASN A 60 19.05 -3.90 -7.94
N THR A 61 20.22 -3.63 -7.37
CA THR A 61 21.13 -2.60 -7.90
C THR A 61 22.10 -3.22 -8.89
N TYR A 62 22.16 -2.67 -10.10
CA TYR A 62 23.15 -2.98 -11.11
C TYR A 62 24.09 -1.80 -11.32
N TYR A 63 25.39 -2.07 -11.38
CA TYR A 63 26.41 -1.08 -11.70
C TYR A 63 26.91 -1.31 -13.12
N ALA A 64 26.60 -0.37 -14.02
CA ALA A 64 27.10 -0.42 -15.38
C ALA A 64 28.62 -0.18 -15.44
N ARG A 65 29.27 -0.62 -16.53
CA ARG A 65 30.72 -0.40 -16.74
C ARG A 65 31.12 1.08 -16.72
N SER A 66 30.18 1.99 -17.03
CA SER A 66 30.35 3.44 -16.92
C SER A 66 30.39 3.97 -15.48
N GLY A 67 30.14 3.11 -14.48
CA GLY A 67 29.93 3.51 -13.08
C GLY A 67 28.50 3.95 -12.76
N THR A 68 27.60 3.97 -13.75
CA THR A 68 26.20 4.34 -13.54
C THR A 68 25.49 3.29 -12.67
N LYS A 69 24.87 3.74 -11.58
CA LYS A 69 24.00 2.92 -10.73
C LYS A 69 22.59 2.88 -11.31
N ILE A 70 22.09 1.68 -11.56
CA ILE A 70 20.72 1.39 -11.99
C ILE A 70 20.04 0.60 -10.87
N VAL A 71 18.82 0.99 -10.50
CA VAL A 71 18.05 0.31 -9.45
C VAL A 71 16.79 -0.24 -10.08
N GLY A 72 16.58 -1.55 -9.95
CA GLY A 72 15.37 -2.21 -10.43
C GLY A 72 14.12 -1.83 -9.62
N GLN A 73 12.96 -2.18 -10.15
CA GLN A 73 11.68 -2.04 -9.47
C GLN A 73 11.29 -3.32 -8.74
N VAL A 74 10.45 -3.17 -7.73
CA VAL A 74 9.84 -4.30 -7.02
C VAL A 74 8.45 -4.52 -7.60
N HIS A 75 8.23 -5.73 -8.13
CA HIS A 75 6.98 -6.12 -8.76
C HIS A 75 6.18 -7.16 -7.95
N GLU A 76 6.74 -7.62 -6.83
CA GLU A 76 6.06 -8.46 -5.87
C GLU A 76 4.81 -7.75 -5.33
N LYS A 77 3.67 -8.43 -5.45
CA LYS A 77 2.34 -7.93 -5.07
C LYS A 77 1.60 -8.99 -4.28
N PHE A 78 1.59 -8.87 -2.96
CA PHE A 78 0.77 -9.73 -2.14
C PHE A 78 0.36 -9.06 -0.83
N THR A 79 -0.73 -9.56 -0.25
CA THR A 79 -1.22 -9.20 1.09
C THR A 79 -1.28 -10.45 1.93
N LEU A 80 -0.52 -10.49 3.02
CA LEU A 80 -0.53 -11.56 4.02
C LEU A 80 -1.48 -11.17 5.15
N ILE A 81 -2.45 -12.04 5.46
CA ILE A 81 -3.52 -11.79 6.44
C ILE A 81 -3.42 -12.87 7.52
N ASP A 82 -3.21 -12.43 8.76
CA ASP A 82 -3.11 -13.23 9.99
C ASP A 82 -2.13 -14.41 9.94
N GLY A 83 -1.21 -14.43 8.96
CA GLY A 83 -0.30 -15.57 8.73
C GLY A 83 -0.97 -16.83 8.19
N ILE A 84 -2.25 -16.76 7.77
CA ILE A 84 -3.04 -17.93 7.33
C ILE A 84 -3.57 -17.82 5.90
N ARG A 85 -3.57 -16.61 5.33
CA ARG A 85 -4.09 -16.33 3.98
C ARG A 85 -3.19 -15.33 3.26
N VAL A 86 -3.05 -15.53 1.96
CA VAL A 86 -2.35 -14.60 1.07
C VAL A 86 -3.23 -14.26 -0.13
N ALA A 87 -3.37 -12.98 -0.41
CA ALA A 87 -3.92 -12.51 -1.68
C ALA A 87 -2.77 -12.04 -2.58
N THR A 88 -2.69 -12.53 -3.82
CA THR A 88 -1.64 -12.18 -4.80
C THR A 88 -2.23 -12.10 -6.21
N GLY A 89 -1.61 -11.34 -7.12
CA GLY A 89 -2.06 -11.22 -8.50
C GLY A 89 -1.54 -9.95 -9.20
N SER A 90 -2.18 -9.58 -10.30
CA SER A 90 -1.87 -8.36 -11.04
C SER A 90 -2.58 -7.13 -10.48
N TYR A 91 -3.62 -7.32 -9.66
CA TYR A 91 -4.40 -6.25 -9.04
C TYR A 91 -3.53 -5.35 -8.15
N SER A 92 -3.49 -4.07 -8.47
CA SER A 92 -2.85 -3.01 -7.69
C SER A 92 -3.90 -2.25 -6.88
N PHE A 93 -3.53 -1.65 -5.76
CA PHE A 93 -4.47 -0.87 -4.94
C PHE A 93 -4.71 0.51 -5.55
N THR A 94 -5.42 0.54 -6.67
CA THR A 94 -5.79 1.74 -7.42
C THR A 94 -7.28 1.70 -7.77
N TRP A 95 -7.90 2.87 -7.87
CA TRP A 95 -9.29 2.97 -8.31
C TRP A 95 -9.50 2.35 -9.70
N THR A 96 -8.51 2.49 -10.60
CA THR A 96 -8.55 1.91 -11.95
C THR A 96 -8.61 0.40 -11.93
N ASP A 97 -7.83 -0.29 -11.08
CA ASP A 97 -7.93 -1.75 -10.96
C ASP A 97 -9.24 -2.19 -10.29
N GLY A 98 -9.80 -1.36 -9.40
CA GLY A 98 -11.10 -1.64 -8.77
C GLY A 98 -12.32 -1.44 -9.65
N LYS A 99 -12.19 -0.71 -10.77
CA LYS A 99 -13.35 -0.23 -11.57
C LYS A 99 -13.23 -0.42 -13.08
N LEU A 100 -12.02 -0.34 -13.64
CA LEU A 100 -11.82 -0.23 -15.09
C LEU A 100 -10.96 -1.36 -15.64
N ASN A 101 -9.83 -1.67 -15.01
CA ASN A 101 -8.87 -2.62 -15.56
C ASN A 101 -9.31 -4.06 -15.31
N SER A 102 -8.97 -4.94 -16.26
CA SER A 102 -9.04 -6.38 -16.03
C SER A 102 -7.76 -6.85 -15.36
N SER A 103 -7.87 -7.21 -14.08
CA SER A 103 -6.77 -7.69 -13.25
C SER A 103 -7.18 -9.00 -12.57
N ASN A 104 -6.21 -9.88 -12.28
CA ASN A 104 -6.46 -11.10 -11.54
C ASN A 104 -6.08 -10.95 -10.06
N LEU A 105 -6.76 -11.74 -9.23
CA LEU A 105 -6.49 -11.86 -7.80
C LEU A 105 -6.73 -13.31 -7.40
N VAL A 106 -5.76 -13.92 -6.72
CA VAL A 106 -5.80 -15.29 -6.22
C VAL A 106 -5.65 -15.24 -4.71
N ILE A 107 -6.52 -15.96 -4.01
CA ILE A 107 -6.46 -16.13 -2.55
C ILE A 107 -5.93 -17.54 -2.28
N LEU A 108 -4.81 -17.62 -1.58
CA LEU A 108 -4.12 -18.84 -1.21
C LEU A 108 -4.18 -19.06 0.31
N SER A 109 -4.25 -20.32 0.72
CA SER A 109 -4.25 -20.74 2.12
C SER A 109 -3.50 -22.07 2.30
N GLY A 110 -3.19 -22.43 3.55
CA GLY A 110 -2.41 -23.63 3.88
C GLY A 110 -0.90 -23.39 3.81
N GLN A 111 -0.13 -24.46 3.64
CA GLN A 111 1.34 -24.44 3.78
C GLN A 111 2.05 -23.46 2.82
N VAL A 112 1.44 -23.13 1.67
CA VAL A 112 1.99 -22.13 0.74
C VAL A 112 2.17 -20.76 1.39
N VAL A 113 1.37 -20.43 2.41
CA VAL A 113 1.44 -19.14 3.13
C VAL A 113 2.78 -18.96 3.85
N GLU A 114 3.42 -20.05 4.29
CA GLU A 114 4.74 -19.99 4.94
C GLU A 114 5.83 -19.40 4.03
N HIS A 115 5.73 -19.64 2.72
CA HIS A 115 6.68 -19.09 1.75
C HIS A 115 6.50 -17.58 1.59
N PHE A 116 5.26 -17.11 1.60
CA PHE A 116 4.96 -15.67 1.56
C PHE A 116 5.31 -14.97 2.86
N ASP A 117 5.15 -15.62 4.01
CA ASP A 117 5.63 -15.08 5.30
C ASP A 117 7.14 -14.91 5.30
N LEU A 118 7.88 -15.93 4.88
CA LEU A 118 9.34 -15.85 4.75
C LEU A 118 9.75 -14.71 3.80
N GLU A 119 9.12 -14.63 2.63
CA GLU A 119 9.40 -13.57 1.66
C GLU A 119 9.09 -12.18 2.22
N PHE A 120 7.94 -12.01 2.88
CA PHE A 120 7.59 -10.75 3.54
C PHE A 120 8.65 -10.35 4.57
N ARG A 121 9.14 -11.29 5.39
CA ARG A 121 10.18 -11.02 6.39
C ARG A 121 11.50 -10.62 5.75
N ILE A 122 11.88 -11.24 4.64
CA ILE A 122 13.08 -10.87 3.86
C ILE A 122 12.92 -9.44 3.33
N LEU A 123 11.82 -9.14 2.64
CA LEU A 123 11.53 -7.81 2.10
C LEU A 123 11.47 -6.75 3.21
N TYR A 124 10.86 -7.08 4.35
CA TYR A 124 10.79 -6.18 5.50
C TYR A 124 12.18 -5.88 6.08
N ALA A 125 13.04 -6.89 6.23
CA ALA A 125 14.41 -6.70 6.69
C ALA A 125 15.25 -5.81 5.75
N GLN A 126 15.01 -5.91 4.44
CA GLN A 126 15.69 -5.08 3.42
C GLN A 126 15.10 -3.67 3.28
N SER A 127 13.84 -3.50 3.68
CA SER A 127 13.12 -2.23 3.55
C SER A 127 13.67 -1.13 4.47
N LYS A 128 13.44 0.13 4.08
CA LYS A 128 13.84 1.32 4.83
C LYS A 128 12.61 2.10 5.31
N PRO A 129 12.66 2.72 6.51
CA PRO A 129 11.60 3.63 6.91
C PRO A 129 11.53 4.82 5.95
N ILE A 130 10.35 5.45 5.84
CA ILE A 130 10.20 6.67 5.06
C ILE A 130 11.12 7.76 5.66
N SER A 131 11.92 8.40 4.82
CA SER A 131 12.82 9.45 5.28
C SER A 131 12.04 10.70 5.75
N SER A 132 12.44 11.26 6.89
CA SER A 132 11.83 12.49 7.45
C SER A 132 11.93 13.69 6.50
N LYS A 133 13.00 13.77 5.69
CA LYS A 133 13.20 14.82 4.68
C LYS A 133 12.17 14.76 3.55
N LEU A 134 11.79 13.56 3.11
CA LEU A 134 10.74 13.42 2.12
C LEU A 134 9.41 13.90 2.71
N LEU A 135 9.05 13.44 3.92
CA LEU A 135 7.84 13.88 4.61
C LEU A 135 7.78 15.40 4.81
N SER A 136 8.89 16.07 5.14
CA SER A 136 8.91 17.53 5.27
C SER A 136 8.67 18.24 3.93
N ASN A 137 9.20 17.73 2.82
CA ASN A 137 8.98 18.32 1.51
C ASN A 137 7.53 18.19 1.05
N PHE A 138 6.87 17.06 1.35
CA PHE A 138 5.44 16.89 1.08
C PHE A 138 4.56 17.81 1.93
N ARG A 139 4.93 18.06 3.20
CA ARG A 139 4.20 19.01 4.08
C ARG A 139 4.26 20.47 3.58
N ILE A 140 5.36 20.87 2.95
CA ILE A 140 5.55 22.24 2.45
C ILE A 140 4.78 22.47 1.14
N SER A 141 4.47 21.41 0.39
CA SER A 141 3.94 21.56 -0.98
C SER A 141 2.51 22.13 -1.05
N GLY A 142 1.74 22.21 0.04
CA GLY A 142 0.48 22.99 0.19
C GLY A 142 -0.33 23.25 -1.09
N LYS A 143 -0.53 22.23 -1.94
CA LYS A 143 -0.89 22.48 -3.35
C LYS A 143 -2.37 22.70 -3.57
N PHE A 144 -3.21 22.53 -2.54
CA PHE A 144 -4.67 22.56 -2.68
C PHE A 144 -5.42 23.14 -1.45
N ASP A 145 -4.89 24.17 -0.78
CA ASP A 145 -5.65 24.91 0.25
C ASP A 145 -6.92 25.60 -0.28
N HIS A 146 -7.15 25.57 -1.60
CA HIS A 146 -8.26 26.21 -2.30
C HIS A 146 -9.39 25.25 -2.76
N LEU A 147 -9.33 23.95 -2.47
CA LEU A 147 -10.37 22.98 -2.87
C LEU A 147 -11.25 22.49 -1.70
N ILE A 148 -11.38 23.31 -0.65
CA ILE A 148 -12.26 23.02 0.48
C ILE A 148 -13.71 23.25 0.05
N ASP A 149 -14.30 22.25 -0.61
CA ASP A 149 -15.75 22.04 -0.58
C ASP A 149 -16.05 20.53 -0.74
N PRO A 150 -16.43 19.81 0.33
CA PRO A 150 -16.75 18.40 0.22
C PRO A 150 -18.17 18.24 -0.32
N LYS A 151 -18.29 17.86 -1.59
CA LYS A 151 -19.53 17.25 -2.10
C LYS A 151 -19.54 15.75 -1.70
N PRO A 152 -20.58 15.25 -1.02
CA PRO A 152 -20.66 13.84 -0.67
C PRO A 152 -20.90 12.99 -1.93
N LEU A 153 -20.00 12.04 -2.19
CA LEU A 153 -20.17 11.04 -3.26
C LEU A 153 -21.18 9.96 -2.84
N PRO A 154 -21.98 9.42 -3.78
CA PRO A 154 -23.01 8.44 -3.48
C PRO A 154 -22.41 7.09 -3.09
N LYS A 155 -23.04 6.42 -2.11
CA LYS A 155 -22.71 5.05 -1.70
C LYS A 155 -23.20 4.04 -2.75
N GLU A 156 -22.42 3.80 -3.79
CA GLU A 156 -22.56 2.58 -4.59
C GLU A 156 -21.65 1.48 -4.02
N LEU A 157 -22.19 0.26 -3.94
CA LEU A 157 -21.45 -0.93 -3.51
C LEU A 157 -20.30 -1.19 -4.49
N THR A 158 -19.08 -0.87 -4.08
CA THR A 158 -17.87 -1.10 -4.86
C THR A 158 -17.42 -2.56 -4.76
N LEU A 159 -16.63 -3.05 -5.72
CA LEU A 159 -16.02 -4.38 -5.62
C LEU A 159 -15.14 -4.49 -4.34
N GLY A 160 -14.54 -3.38 -3.90
CA GLY A 160 -13.89 -3.26 -2.58
C GLY A 160 -14.84 -3.59 -1.43
N SER A 161 -16.08 -3.10 -1.46
CA SER A 161 -17.11 -3.50 -0.46
C SER A 161 -17.50 -4.98 -0.54
N LEU A 162 -17.46 -5.60 -1.72
CA LEU A 162 -17.67 -7.05 -1.88
C LEU A 162 -16.49 -7.87 -1.35
N LEU A 163 -15.26 -7.37 -1.51
CA LEU A 163 -14.05 -7.95 -0.90
C LEU A 163 -14.10 -7.81 0.63
N ARG A 164 -14.51 -6.65 1.16
CA ARG A 164 -14.78 -6.45 2.59
C ARG A 164 -15.81 -7.47 3.09
N LEU A 165 -16.91 -7.67 2.36
CA LEU A 165 -17.97 -8.61 2.76
C LEU A 165 -17.50 -10.07 2.71
N ARG A 166 -16.62 -10.43 1.76
CA ARG A 166 -16.03 -11.78 1.68
C ARG A 166 -14.97 -12.02 2.74
N LEU A 167 -14.16 -11.02 3.06
CA LEU A 167 -13.14 -11.11 4.12
C LEU A 167 -13.79 -11.09 5.52
N ALA A 168 -14.84 -10.30 5.73
CA ALA A 168 -15.54 -10.20 7.02
C ALA A 168 -16.48 -11.38 7.33
N ARG A 169 -16.80 -12.22 6.34
CA ARG A 169 -17.63 -13.43 6.49
C ARG A 169 -16.82 -14.72 6.72
N LEU A 170 -15.50 -14.63 6.88
CA LEU A 170 -14.56 -15.76 7.04
C LEU A 170 -13.62 -15.54 8.22
#